data_AF-A0A2E1IJP4-F1
#
_entry.id   AF-A0A2E1IJP4-F1
#
_cell.length_a   1.000
_cell.length_b   1.000
_cell.length_c   1.000
_cell.angle_alpha   90.00
_cell.angle_beta   90.00
_cell.angle_gamma   90.00
#
_symmetry.space_group_name_H-M   'P 1'
#
loop_
_entity.id
_entity.type
_entity.pdbx_description
1 polymer ?
#
loop_
_entity_poly.entity_id
_entity_poly.type
_entity_poly.pdbx_seq_one_letter_code
_entity_poly.pdbx_strand_id
1 'polypeptide(L)'
;MSKKRKRISRRRLAGQRVLAHVSTHHLETGEYKPVTAARRYIAEAGLVPPALLNVRRNEHTTDRFFWGEKGLFSAQYAEENHFLFPSLRLIVDSIGEDKLFDGLDLAADDWEEMEEYEYAFV
;
A
#
# COMPACT_ATOMS: atom_id res chain seq x y z
N MET A 1 2.93 26.15 16.80
CA MET A 1 3.91 25.82 15.74
C MET A 1 3.27 24.82 14.77
N SER A 2 2.81 25.29 13.61
CA SER A 2 2.23 24.40 12.60
C SER A 2 3.35 23.53 12.04
N LYS A 3 3.35 22.22 12.34
CA LYS A 3 4.30 21.27 11.74
C LYS A 3 4.05 21.29 10.24
N LYS A 4 4.96 21.94 9.49
CA LYS A 4 4.92 22.00 8.03
C LYS A 4 4.83 20.57 7.51
N ARG A 5 3.68 20.18 6.94
CA ARG A 5 3.48 18.82 6.43
C ARG A 5 4.56 18.53 5.40
N LYS A 6 5.27 17.41 5.57
CA LYS A 6 6.28 16.95 4.60
C LYS A 6 5.58 16.81 3.25
N ARG A 7 6.13 17.45 2.21
CA ARG A 7 5.60 17.36 0.85
C ARG A 7 5.56 15.89 0.44
N ILE A 8 4.39 15.40 0.02
CA ILE A 8 4.23 14.04 -0.51
C ILE A 8 4.89 14.03 -1.90
N SER A 9 5.73 13.03 -2.17
CA SER A 9 6.35 12.85 -3.49
C SER A 9 5.29 12.45 -4.53
N ARG A 10 5.52 12.78 -5.80
CA ARG A 10 4.61 12.38 -6.90
C ARG A 10 4.43 10.86 -6.94
N ARG A 11 5.54 10.11 -6.81
CA ARG A 11 5.55 8.64 -6.71
C ARG A 11 4.66 8.11 -5.58
N ARG A 12 4.74 8.72 -4.38
CA ARG A 12 3.86 8.33 -3.26
C ARG A 12 2.40 8.67 -3.53
N LEU A 13 2.13 9.80 -4.19
CA LEU A 13 0.77 10.19 -4.57
C LEU A 13 0.17 9.22 -5.61
N ALA A 14 0.99 8.76 -6.56
CA ALA A 14 0.62 7.70 -7.50
C ALA A 14 0.25 6.41 -6.76
N GLY A 15 1.12 5.94 -5.85
CA GLY A 15 0.82 4.75 -5.05
C GLY A 15 -0.42 4.90 -4.18
N GLN A 16 -0.68 6.09 -3.62
CA GLN A 16 -1.95 6.36 -2.90
C GLN A 16 -3.17 6.20 -3.80
N ARG A 17 -3.10 6.64 -5.07
CA ARG A 17 -4.20 6.46 -6.03
C ARG A 17 -4.40 4.99 -6.37
N VAL A 18 -3.33 4.23 -6.57
CA VAL A 18 -3.41 2.77 -6.81
C VAL A 18 -4.03 2.06 -5.60
N LEU A 19 -3.53 2.33 -4.39
CA LEU A 19 -4.02 1.72 -3.16
C LEU A 19 -5.48 2.08 -2.84
N ALA A 20 -6.01 3.18 -3.39
CA ALA A 20 -7.42 3.55 -3.22
C ALA A 20 -8.39 2.54 -3.87
N HIS A 21 -7.91 1.71 -4.80
CA HIS A 21 -8.68 0.64 -5.43
C HIS A 21 -8.55 -0.72 -4.71
N VAL A 22 -7.76 -0.79 -3.64
CA VAL A 22 -7.57 -2.01 -2.84
C VAL A 22 -8.64 -2.09 -1.73
N SER A 23 -9.19 -3.28 -1.52
CA SER A 23 -10.16 -3.52 -0.44
C SER A 23 -9.60 -3.14 0.93
N THR A 24 -10.37 -2.41 1.73
CA THR A 24 -9.93 -1.89 3.03
C THR A 24 -10.76 -2.47 4.16
N HIS A 25 -10.07 -3.05 5.14
CA HIS A 25 -10.65 -3.64 6.33
C HIS A 25 -10.31 -2.81 7.56
N HIS A 26 -11.29 -2.64 8.45
CA HIS A 26 -11.15 -1.86 9.67
C HIS A 26 -11.30 -2.78 10.88
N LEU A 27 -10.37 -2.70 11.82
CA LEU A 27 -10.39 -3.50 13.04
C LEU A 27 -9.79 -2.74 14.22
N GLU A 28 -10.19 -3.13 15.41
CA GLU A 28 -9.61 -2.65 16.66
C GLU A 28 -8.42 -3.54 17.06
N THR A 29 -7.39 -2.95 17.64
CA THR A 29 -6.17 -3.67 18.07
C THR A 29 -6.45 -4.66 19.21
N GLY A 30 -7.39 -4.32 20.10
CA GLY A 30 -7.67 -5.09 21.32
C GLY A 30 -6.44 -5.18 22.21
N GLU A 31 -6.14 -6.39 22.68
CA GLU A 31 -5.01 -6.67 23.59
C GLU A 31 -3.67 -6.89 22.88
N TYR A 32 -3.67 -7.01 21.55
CA TYR A 32 -2.47 -7.36 20.79
C TYR A 32 -1.67 -6.13 20.36
N LYS A 33 -0.47 -6.34 19.81
CA LYS A 33 0.17 -5.28 19.02
C LYS A 33 -0.56 -5.15 17.67
N PRO A 34 -0.64 -3.96 17.04
CA PRO A 34 -1.40 -3.76 15.80
C PRO A 34 -1.02 -4.73 14.68
N VAL A 35 0.28 -5.00 14.48
CA VAL A 35 0.77 -5.97 13.48
C VAL A 35 0.31 -7.40 13.77
N THR A 36 0.22 -7.77 15.05
CA THR A 36 -0.26 -9.10 15.47
C THR A 36 -1.77 -9.21 15.27
N ALA A 37 -2.53 -8.17 15.61
CA ALA A 37 -3.97 -8.10 15.35
C ALA A 37 -4.28 -8.22 13.85
N ALA A 38 -3.55 -7.48 13.01
CA ALA A 38 -3.67 -7.59 11.55
C ALA A 38 -3.43 -9.02 11.04
N ARG A 39 -2.34 -9.67 11.47
CA ARG A 39 -2.01 -11.04 11.06
C ARG A 39 -3.08 -12.05 11.48
N ARG A 40 -3.61 -11.91 12.69
CA ARG A 40 -4.69 -12.78 13.19
C ARG A 40 -5.96 -12.58 12.36
N TYR A 41 -6.34 -11.34 12.11
CA TYR A 41 -7.50 -11.03 11.29
C TYR A 41 -7.38 -11.59 9.87
N ILE A 42 -6.19 -11.51 9.25
CA ILE A 42 -5.93 -12.12 7.94
C ILE A 42 -6.15 -13.63 7.97
N ALA A 43 -5.60 -14.32 8.98
CA ALA A 43 -5.73 -15.77 9.11
C ALA A 43 -7.17 -16.21 9.44
N GLU A 44 -7.85 -15.50 10.35
CA GLU A 44 -9.20 -15.82 10.80
C GLU A 44 -10.26 -15.52 9.73
N ALA A 45 -10.11 -14.42 8.99
CA ALA A 45 -11.03 -14.02 7.92
C ALA A 45 -10.71 -14.68 6.56
N GLY A 46 -9.58 -15.37 6.43
CA GLY A 46 -9.12 -15.96 5.17
C GLY A 46 -8.86 -14.91 4.08
N LEU A 47 -8.27 -13.78 4.46
CA LEU A 47 -8.06 -12.64 3.55
C LEU A 47 -7.05 -12.97 2.44
N VAL A 48 -7.49 -12.75 1.20
CA VAL A 48 -6.62 -12.84 0.02
C VAL A 48 -5.96 -11.49 -0.26
N PRO A 49 -4.67 -11.46 -0.63
CA PRO A 49 -4.03 -10.24 -1.09
C PRO A 49 -4.54 -9.83 -2.49
N PRO A 50 -4.46 -8.54 -2.87
CA PRO A 50 -4.04 -7.40 -2.07
C PRO A 50 -5.18 -6.86 -1.17
N ALA A 51 -4.87 -6.50 0.07
CA ALA A 51 -5.82 -5.88 1.00
C ALA A 51 -5.16 -4.83 1.90
N LEU A 52 -5.91 -3.83 2.33
CA LEU A 52 -5.50 -2.84 3.31
C LEU A 52 -6.14 -3.12 4.66
N LEU A 53 -5.37 -2.98 5.74
CA LEU A 53 -5.85 -3.15 7.10
C LEU A 53 -5.60 -1.86 7.88
N ASN A 54 -6.69 -1.23 8.31
CA ASN A 54 -6.69 -0.09 9.23
C ASN A 54 -6.93 -0.62 10.64
N VAL A 55 -5.84 -0.74 11.39
CA VAL A 55 -5.85 -1.27 12.75
C VAL A 55 -5.86 -0.09 13.72
N ARG A 56 -7.03 0.17 14.30
CA ARG A 56 -7.19 1.25 15.28
C ARG A 56 -6.52 0.83 16.58
N ARG A 57 -5.55 1.62 17.03
CA ARG A 57 -4.81 1.41 18.28
C ARG A 57 -5.51 2.07 19.46
N ASN A 58 -6.03 3.27 19.21
CA ASN A 58 -6.86 4.04 20.14
C ASN A 58 -7.69 5.05 19.33
N GLU A 59 -8.40 5.95 20.03
CA GLU A 59 -9.28 6.92 19.36
C GLU A 59 -8.57 7.79 18.30
N HIS A 60 -7.29 8.10 18.50
CA HIS A 60 -6.54 9.07 17.70
C HIS A 60 -5.48 8.44 16.79
N THR A 61 -5.19 7.14 16.95
CA THR A 61 -4.10 6.46 16.25
C THR A 61 -4.61 5.21 15.56
N THR A 62 -4.40 5.14 14.25
CA THR A 62 -4.68 3.97 13.41
C THR A 62 -3.42 3.61 12.64
N ASP A 63 -2.95 2.38 12.82
CA ASP A 63 -1.84 1.81 12.07
C ASP A 63 -2.39 1.21 10.76
N ARG A 64 -1.79 1.56 9.64
CA ARG A 64 -2.24 1.13 8.30
C ARG A 64 -1.26 0.11 7.73
N PHE A 65 -1.75 -1.08 7.39
CA PHE A 65 -0.96 -2.16 6.80
C PHE A 65 -1.47 -2.53 5.41
N PHE A 66 -0.57 -3.04 4.58
CA PHE A 66 -0.86 -3.60 3.28
C PHE A 66 -0.53 -5.09 3.29
N TRP A 67 -1.53 -5.93 3.04
CA TRP A 67 -1.39 -7.36 2.84
C TRP A 67 -1.12 -7.63 1.37
N GLY A 68 0.13 -7.99 1.06
CA GLY A 68 0.57 -8.40 -0.27
C GLY A 68 0.90 -9.89 -0.31
N GLU A 69 1.16 -10.41 -1.50
CA GLU A 69 1.44 -11.85 -1.73
C GLU A 69 2.64 -12.36 -0.91
N LYS A 70 3.67 -11.54 -0.75
CA LYS A 70 4.89 -11.88 0.02
C LYS A 70 4.76 -11.62 1.53
N GLY A 71 3.69 -10.98 2.00
CA GLY A 71 3.48 -10.73 3.42
C GLY A 71 2.82 -9.38 3.75
N LEU A 72 2.93 -9.01 5.03
CA LEU A 72 2.33 -7.80 5.59
C LEU A 72 3.35 -6.65 5.66
N PHE A 73 3.06 -5.55 4.98
CA PHE A 73 3.89 -4.34 4.89
C PHE A 73 3.17 -3.15 5.54
N SER A 74 3.88 -2.05 5.80
CA SER A 74 3.19 -0.80 6.14
C SER A 74 2.52 -0.24 4.88
N ALA A 75 1.35 0.39 5.04
CA ALA A 75 0.67 1.00 3.89
C ALA A 75 1.54 2.10 3.25
N GLN A 76 2.28 2.87 4.04
CA GLN A 76 3.19 3.89 3.52
C GLN A 76 4.30 3.28 2.65
N TYR A 77 4.87 2.14 3.05
CA TYR A 77 5.88 1.46 2.22
C TYR A 77 5.29 1.01 0.89
N ALA A 78 4.06 0.49 0.90
CA ALA A 78 3.34 0.12 -0.32
C ALA A 78 2.98 1.35 -1.19
N GLU A 79 2.61 2.51 -0.60
CA GLU A 79 2.40 3.76 -1.35
C GLU A 79 3.69 4.21 -2.06
N GLU A 80 4.84 4.14 -1.39
CA GLU A 80 6.13 4.60 -1.92
C GLU A 80 6.74 3.64 -2.94
N ASN A 81 6.45 2.33 -2.82
CA ASN A 81 7.02 1.26 -3.64
C ASN A 81 5.94 0.43 -4.34
N HIS A 82 4.83 1.04 -4.74
CA HIS A 82 3.66 0.36 -5.31
C HIS A 82 4.00 -0.46 -6.57
N PHE A 83 5.04 -0.06 -7.30
CA PHE A 83 5.56 -0.75 -8.47
C PHE A 83 6.20 -2.11 -8.16
N LEU A 84 6.63 -2.36 -6.92
CA LEU A 84 7.20 -3.65 -6.51
C LEU A 84 6.16 -4.75 -6.28
N PHE A 85 4.86 -4.43 -6.39
CA PHE A 85 3.77 -5.37 -6.08
C PHE A 85 3.03 -5.76 -7.38
N PRO A 86 3.22 -6.99 -7.90
CA PRO A 86 2.55 -7.46 -9.12
C PRO A 86 1.01 -7.30 -9.05
N SER A 87 0.43 -7.60 -7.89
CA SER A 87 -1.00 -7.44 -7.63
C SER A 87 -1.50 -6.00 -7.83
N LEU A 88 -0.65 -5.00 -7.58
CA LEU A 88 -1.01 -3.59 -7.78
C LEU A 88 -0.84 -3.17 -9.25
N ARG A 89 0.12 -3.76 -9.97
CA ARG A 89 0.28 -3.53 -11.42
C ARG A 89 -0.97 -3.96 -12.19
N LEU A 90 -1.58 -5.09 -11.82
CA LEU A 90 -2.85 -5.53 -12.42
C LEU A 90 -3.98 -4.50 -12.26
N ILE A 91 -4.03 -3.80 -11.11
CA ILE A 91 -5.00 -2.72 -10.89
C ILE A 91 -4.71 -1.55 -11.83
N VAL A 92 -3.44 -1.17 -11.96
CA VAL A 92 -2.98 -0.09 -12.85
C VAL A 92 -3.34 -0.39 -14.30
N ASP A 93 -2.99 -1.59 -14.78
CA ASP A 93 -3.27 -2.04 -16.14
C ASP A 93 -4.79 -2.06 -16.43
N SER A 94 -5.61 -2.44 -15.44
CA SER A 94 -7.07 -2.50 -15.62
C SER A 94 -7.74 -1.12 -15.73
N ILE A 95 -7.22 -0.11 -15.03
CA ILE A 95 -7.79 1.24 -14.99
C ILE A 95 -7.19 2.11 -16.10
N GLY A 96 -5.91 1.92 -16.37
CA GLY A 96 -5.06 2.71 -17.26
C GLY A 96 -4.24 3.75 -16.50
N GLU A 97 -2.95 3.81 -16.81
CA GLU A 97 -2.00 4.78 -16.24
C GLU A 97 -2.44 6.21 -16.45
N ASP A 98 -2.93 6.55 -17.65
CA ASP A 98 -3.42 7.89 -17.99
C ASP A 98 -4.49 8.40 -17.01
N LYS A 99 -5.38 7.50 -16.55
CA LYS A 99 -6.46 7.86 -15.61
C LYS A 99 -5.96 7.90 -14.18
N LEU A 100 -5.17 6.92 -13.77
CA LEU A 100 -4.65 6.85 -12.40
C LEU A 100 -3.65 7.96 -12.12
N PHE A 101 -2.86 8.35 -13.10
CA PHE A 101 -1.77 9.30 -12.93
C PHE A 101 -2.07 10.65 -13.57
N ASP A 102 -3.32 10.93 -13.94
CA ASP A 102 -3.74 12.24 -14.45
C ASP A 102 -3.30 13.39 -13.53
N GLY A 103 -2.66 14.40 -14.11
CA GLY A 103 -2.06 15.53 -13.38
C GLY A 103 -0.82 15.17 -12.53
N LEU A 104 -0.32 13.93 -12.59
CA LEU A 104 0.98 13.53 -12.08
C LEU A 104 1.92 13.35 -13.27
N ASP A 105 2.88 14.27 -13.40
CA ASP A 105 3.97 14.15 -14.35
C ASP A 105 4.97 13.10 -13.81
N LEU A 106 4.62 11.83 -14.00
CA LEU A 106 5.44 10.64 -13.72
C LEU A 106 6.14 10.25 -15.02
N ALA A 107 7.45 10.00 -14.96
CA ALA A 107 8.16 9.42 -16.08
C ALA A 107 7.78 7.93 -16.19
N ALA A 108 7.66 7.41 -17.41
CA ALA A 108 7.44 5.99 -17.69
C ALA A 108 8.50 5.08 -17.02
N ASP A 109 9.69 5.62 -16.75
CA ASP A 109 10.82 4.97 -16.09
C ASP A 109 10.52 4.38 -14.69
N ASP A 110 9.47 4.83 -13.99
CA ASP A 110 9.14 4.35 -12.64
C ASP A 110 8.70 2.86 -12.62
N TRP A 111 8.27 2.30 -13.76
CA TRP A 111 7.94 0.88 -13.91
C TRP A 111 9.00 0.06 -14.66
N GLU A 112 9.89 0.72 -15.43
CA GLU A 112 11.04 0.07 -16.07
C GLU A 112 12.11 -0.31 -15.03
N GLU A 113 12.21 0.42 -13.90
CA GLU A 113 13.06 0.08 -12.75
C GLU A 113 12.76 -1.33 -12.18
N MET A 114 11.58 -1.90 -12.48
CA MET A 114 11.13 -3.22 -12.04
C MET A 114 11.90 -4.39 -12.70
N GLU A 115 12.41 -4.21 -13.93
CA GLU A 115 13.23 -5.25 -14.60
C GLU A 115 14.60 -5.41 -13.93
N GLU A 116 15.13 -4.35 -13.31
CA GLU A 116 16.44 -4.39 -12.64
C GLU A 116 16.35 -5.06 -11.25
N TYR A 117 15.24 -4.90 -10.53
CA TYR A 117 15.05 -5.48 -9.20
C TYR A 117 14.64 -6.96 -9.19
N GLU A 118 14.11 -7.51 -10.28
CA GLU A 118 13.85 -8.96 -10.38
C GLU A 118 15.14 -9.79 -10.27
N TYR A 119 16.29 -9.21 -10.66
CA TYR A 119 17.61 -9.83 -10.56
C TYR A 119 18.27 -9.74 -9.17
N ALA A 120 17.76 -8.92 -8.26
CA ALA A 120 18.40 -8.68 -6.96
C ALA A 120 17.92 -9.62 -5.83
N PHE A 121 16.97 -10.51 -6.10
CA PHE A 121 16.40 -11.47 -5.15
C PHE A 121 16.68 -12.94 -5.51
N VAL A 122 17.79 -13.22 -6.21
CA VAL A 122 18.34 -14.58 -6.41
C VAL A 122 19.41 -14.88 -5.35
#